data_AF-A0A4V1UCZ2-F1
#
_entry.id   AF-A0A4V1UCZ2-F1
#
_cell.length_a   1.000
_cell.length_b   1.000
_cell.length_c   1.000
_cell.angle_alpha   90.00
_cell.angle_beta   90.00
_cell.angle_gamma   90.00
#
_symmetry.space_group_name_H-M   'P 1'
#
loop_
_entity.id
_entity.type
_entity.pdbx_description
1 polymer ?
#
loop_
_entity_poly.entity_id
_entity_poly.type
_entity_poly.pdbx_seq_one_letter_code
_entity_poly.pdbx_strand_id
1 'polypeptide(L)'
;MQRSIIAGVGHYVPKNVYTNTDLSRFMDTNDAWIRERTGIEERRFADRNEETTTTMGIEAAKIAIERAGITKDDVDFIIFATLSPDYYFPGCGVLLQREMGMREVGALDIRNQCSGFVYALSVADQFIKTGMYKNILIVGSEKHSFAMDFESRSRNVSVIFGDGAGAVVLQPTTVEGQGILSTHLHSDGADAEILAMHYPGSHANKWLKDKPPFPDQELGGLFMTGELLDSNAVLPYMDGPSVFKKAVEGPVVMYISLVVVSVQSLFVLSTDRPIVVRGNKNAISFIDSIFQNVKFVIGSKCKSQYERIPLGLRLDQLYMHVG
;
A
#
# COMPACT_ATOMS: atom_id res chain seq x y z
N MET A 1 -9.44 8.91 -26.49
CA MET A 1 -9.84 9.24 -25.10
C MET A 1 -8.56 9.35 -24.28
N GLN A 2 -8.42 10.40 -23.47
CA GLN A 2 -7.25 10.56 -22.60
C GLN A 2 -7.24 9.44 -21.55
N ARG A 3 -6.08 8.84 -21.33
CA ARG A 3 -5.84 7.78 -20.33
C ARG A 3 -4.60 8.13 -19.52
N SER A 4 -4.41 7.44 -18.40
CA SER A 4 -3.25 7.64 -17.52
C SER A 4 -2.25 6.50 -17.70
N ILE A 5 -0.96 6.81 -17.81
CA ILE A 5 0.14 5.85 -17.83
C ILE A 5 1.05 6.06 -16.63
N ILE A 6 1.66 4.99 -16.13
CA ILE A 6 2.79 5.09 -15.22
C ILE A 6 4.02 5.44 -16.05
N ALA A 7 4.44 6.70 -15.98
CA ALA A 7 5.57 7.23 -16.73
C ALA A 7 6.91 6.96 -16.04
N GLY A 8 6.91 6.93 -14.70
CA GLY A 8 8.10 6.64 -13.92
C GLY A 8 7.76 5.92 -12.63
N VAL A 9 8.68 5.07 -12.18
CA VAL A 9 8.55 4.27 -10.95
C VAL A 9 9.84 4.39 -10.15
N GLY A 10 9.73 4.71 -8.88
CA GLY A 10 10.84 4.78 -7.93
C GLY A 10 10.55 3.97 -6.67
N HIS A 11 11.61 3.59 -5.97
CA HIS A 11 11.50 2.94 -4.67
C HIS A 11 12.67 3.34 -3.79
N TYR A 12 12.45 3.26 -2.49
CA TYR A 12 13.49 3.40 -1.48
C TYR A 12 13.31 2.32 -0.44
N VAL A 13 14.43 1.74 -0.02
CA VAL A 13 14.46 0.69 0.99
C VAL A 13 15.61 1.03 1.94
N PRO A 14 15.36 1.11 3.27
CA PRO A 14 16.39 1.40 4.24
C PRO A 14 17.57 0.44 4.19
N LYS A 15 18.73 0.94 4.63
CA LYS A 15 20.00 0.20 4.60
C LYS A 15 20.09 -0.86 5.71
N ASN A 16 19.42 -0.67 6.83
CA ASN A 16 19.54 -1.59 7.96
C ASN A 16 18.75 -2.88 7.69
N VAL A 17 19.49 -3.98 7.52
CA VAL A 17 18.93 -5.31 7.32
C VAL A 17 18.75 -5.99 8.67
N TYR A 18 17.55 -6.51 8.92
CA TYR A 18 17.24 -7.34 10.08
C TYR A 18 16.79 -8.71 9.60
N THR A 19 17.60 -9.73 9.92
CA THR A 19 17.27 -11.13 9.69
C THR A 19 16.29 -11.63 10.75
N ASN A 20 15.68 -12.79 10.52
CA ASN A 20 14.90 -13.44 11.56
C ASN A 20 15.71 -13.79 12.81
N THR A 21 16.98 -14.15 12.64
CA THR A 21 17.91 -14.40 13.75
C THR A 21 18.12 -13.14 14.58
N ASP A 22 18.21 -11.97 13.94
CA ASP A 22 18.36 -10.69 14.65
C ASP A 22 17.18 -10.38 15.57
N LEU A 23 15.95 -10.79 15.19
CA LEU A 23 14.74 -10.58 15.99
C LEU A 23 14.73 -11.41 17.29
N SER A 24 15.43 -12.56 17.32
CA SER A 24 15.54 -13.39 18.53
C SER A 24 16.23 -12.70 19.70
N ARG A 25 16.92 -11.57 19.46
CA ARG A 25 17.53 -10.73 20.50
C ARG A 25 16.49 -9.91 21.29
N PHE A 26 15.30 -9.71 20.73
CA PHE A 26 14.28 -8.82 21.30
C PHE A 26 13.04 -9.58 21.78
N MET A 27 12.72 -10.71 21.14
CA MET A 27 11.54 -11.51 21.41
C MET A 27 11.84 -13.00 21.35
N ASP A 28 11.00 -13.79 22.03
CA ASP A 28 11.02 -15.25 21.94
C ASP A 28 10.52 -15.69 20.55
N THR A 29 11.46 -15.83 19.61
CA THR A 29 11.22 -16.23 18.23
C THR A 29 12.45 -16.89 17.62
N ASN A 30 12.29 -17.51 16.46
CA ASN A 30 13.39 -18.03 15.66
C ASN A 30 13.05 -18.01 14.17
N ASP A 31 14.08 -18.19 13.35
CA ASP A 31 13.98 -18.15 11.89
C ASP A 31 13.05 -19.21 11.30
N ALA A 32 13.07 -20.44 11.81
CA ALA A 32 12.19 -21.50 11.32
C ALA A 32 10.71 -21.12 11.52
N TRP A 33 10.36 -20.63 12.72
CA TRP A 33 9.00 -20.23 13.06
C TRP A 33 8.51 -19.05 12.21
N ILE A 34 9.36 -18.04 11.98
CA ILE A 34 8.98 -16.87 11.16
C ILE A 34 8.81 -17.27 9.70
N ARG A 35 9.73 -18.05 9.13
CA ARG A 35 9.65 -18.47 7.72
C ARG A 35 8.47 -19.40 7.45
N GLU A 36 8.16 -20.32 8.38
CA GLU A 36 7.01 -21.21 8.25
C GLU A 36 5.70 -20.42 8.15
N ARG A 37 5.54 -19.38 8.97
CA ARG A 37 4.29 -18.60 9.05
C ARG A 37 4.20 -17.46 8.05
N THR A 38 5.32 -16.83 7.76
CA THR A 38 5.34 -15.57 7.01
C THR A 38 6.09 -15.67 5.69
N GLY A 39 7.01 -16.63 5.57
CA GLY A 39 7.98 -16.73 4.48
C GLY A 39 8.96 -15.56 4.36
N ILE A 40 9.02 -14.68 5.37
CA ILE A 40 9.97 -13.57 5.40
C ILE A 40 11.27 -14.07 6.01
N GLU A 41 12.39 -13.78 5.36
CA GLU A 41 13.74 -14.12 5.84
C GLU A 41 14.48 -12.91 6.40
N GLU A 42 14.27 -11.76 5.76
CA GLU A 42 14.81 -10.46 6.17
C GLU A 42 13.78 -9.35 6.00
N ARG A 43 14.00 -8.26 6.74
CA ARG A 43 13.30 -6.99 6.57
C ARG A 43 14.27 -5.83 6.66
N ARG A 44 13.76 -4.64 6.37
CA ARG A 44 14.51 -3.40 6.36
C ARG A 44 13.87 -2.45 7.35
N PHE A 45 14.67 -1.84 8.22
CA PHE A 45 14.19 -0.84 9.17
C PHE A 45 14.90 0.48 8.93
N ALA A 46 14.12 1.55 8.85
CA ALA A 46 14.63 2.90 8.77
C ALA A 46 15.45 3.23 10.01
N ASP A 47 16.48 4.05 9.84
CA ASP A 47 17.15 4.67 10.97
C ASP A 47 16.13 5.41 11.85
N ARG A 48 16.28 5.23 13.17
CA ARG A 48 15.30 5.75 14.11
C ARG A 48 15.25 7.28 14.10
N ASN A 49 16.40 7.94 13.92
CA ASN A 49 16.57 9.38 14.11
C ASN A 49 16.84 10.14 12.81
N GLU A 50 17.26 9.47 11.74
CA GLU A 50 17.61 10.10 10.46
C GLU A 50 16.55 9.92 9.37
N GLU A 51 15.82 8.80 9.40
CA GLU A 51 14.86 8.47 8.35
C GLU A 51 13.42 8.61 8.86
N THR A 52 12.53 9.13 8.02
CA THR A 52 11.11 9.35 8.28
C THR A 52 10.29 8.79 7.11
N THR A 53 8.98 8.71 7.28
CA THR A 53 8.08 8.30 6.19
C THR A 53 8.18 9.28 5.02
N THR A 54 8.26 10.59 5.29
CA THR A 54 8.45 11.59 4.22
C THR A 54 9.80 11.45 3.54
N THR A 55 10.91 11.29 4.28
CA THR A 55 12.25 11.26 3.65
C THR A 55 12.45 10.01 2.80
N MET A 56 11.95 8.84 3.22
CA MET A 56 11.93 7.65 2.36
C MET A 56 11.09 7.88 1.10
N GLY A 57 9.92 8.52 1.25
CA GLY A 57 9.06 8.92 0.14
C GLY A 57 9.75 9.85 -0.86
N ILE A 58 10.54 10.82 -0.38
CA ILE A 58 11.33 11.75 -1.21
C ILE A 58 12.34 11.00 -2.07
N GLU A 59 13.08 10.05 -1.49
CA GLU A 59 14.08 9.28 -2.25
C GLU A 59 13.41 8.42 -3.34
N ALA A 60 12.25 7.82 -3.05
CA ALA A 60 11.47 7.12 -4.07
C ALA A 60 10.94 8.10 -5.15
N ALA A 61 10.44 9.27 -4.75
CA ALA A 61 9.89 10.27 -5.65
C ALA A 61 10.92 10.84 -6.64
N LYS A 62 12.15 11.11 -6.18
CA LYS A 62 13.25 11.57 -7.05
C LYS A 62 13.49 10.60 -8.21
N ILE A 63 13.56 9.30 -7.91
CA ILE A 63 13.76 8.25 -8.91
C ILE A 63 12.55 8.16 -9.87
N ALA A 64 11.33 8.26 -9.34
CA ALA A 64 10.11 8.21 -10.15
C ALA A 64 10.03 9.40 -11.12
N ILE A 65 10.34 10.61 -10.66
CA ILE A 65 10.37 11.85 -11.44
C ILE A 65 11.43 11.77 -12.54
N GLU A 66 12.65 11.37 -12.19
CA GLU A 66 13.74 11.19 -13.16
C GLU A 66 13.35 10.21 -14.27
N ARG A 67 12.80 9.04 -13.90
CA ARG A 67 12.37 8.01 -14.86
C ARG A 67 11.17 8.41 -15.71
N ALA A 68 10.34 9.32 -15.22
CA ALA A 68 9.25 9.93 -15.99
C ALA A 68 9.76 10.99 -16.99
N GLY A 69 11.06 11.33 -16.97
CA GLY A 69 11.65 12.31 -17.88
C GLY A 69 11.21 13.75 -17.59
N ILE A 70 10.80 14.03 -16.35
CA ILE A 70 10.36 15.36 -15.91
C ILE A 70 11.19 15.85 -14.73
N THR A 71 11.01 17.12 -14.36
CA THR A 71 11.57 17.71 -13.15
C THR A 71 10.51 17.79 -12.04
N LYS A 72 10.96 18.07 -10.81
CA LYS A 72 10.03 18.31 -9.69
C LYS A 72 9.05 19.47 -9.94
N ASP A 73 9.41 20.42 -10.80
CA ASP A 73 8.59 21.61 -11.05
C ASP A 73 7.48 21.34 -12.07
N ASP A 74 7.61 20.25 -12.83
CA ASP A 74 6.60 19.77 -13.77
C ASP A 74 5.45 19.02 -13.07
N VAL A 75 5.69 18.49 -11.86
CA VAL A 75 4.65 17.88 -11.03
C VAL A 75 3.58 18.92 -10.71
N ASP A 76 2.32 18.58 -10.88
CA ASP A 76 1.19 19.50 -10.67
C ASP A 76 0.18 19.04 -9.61
N PHE A 77 0.33 17.82 -9.09
CA PHE A 77 -0.43 17.32 -7.94
C PHE A 77 0.34 16.21 -7.21
N ILE A 78 0.18 16.14 -5.89
CA ILE A 78 0.81 15.12 -5.03
C ILE A 78 -0.27 14.29 -4.35
N ILE A 79 -0.14 12.97 -4.37
CA ILE A 79 -0.93 12.05 -3.55
C ILE A 79 0.01 11.20 -2.69
N PHE A 80 -0.08 11.30 -1.38
CA PHE A 80 0.73 10.54 -0.44
C PHE A 80 -0.13 9.53 0.32
N ALA A 81 0.12 8.23 0.14
CA ALA A 81 -0.56 7.14 0.82
C ALA A 81 0.30 6.59 1.96
N THR A 82 -0.15 6.75 3.20
CA THR A 82 0.57 6.23 4.37
C THR A 82 -0.34 6.03 5.59
N LEU A 83 0.00 5.05 6.42
CA LEU A 83 -0.54 4.85 7.76
C LEU A 83 0.40 5.31 8.88
N SER A 84 1.68 5.50 8.59
CA SER A 84 2.70 5.91 9.55
C SER A 84 3.22 7.31 9.23
N PRO A 85 2.35 8.35 9.26
CA PRO A 85 2.77 9.70 8.89
C PRO A 85 3.76 10.27 9.91
N ASP A 86 4.59 11.22 9.46
CA ASP A 86 5.55 11.90 10.34
C ASP A 86 4.84 12.71 11.43
N TYR A 87 3.70 13.29 11.10
CA TYR A 87 2.84 14.04 12.02
C TYR A 87 1.41 13.49 12.00
N TYR A 88 0.70 13.66 13.12
CA TYR A 88 -0.74 13.39 13.14
C TYR A 88 -1.51 14.35 12.21
N PHE A 89 -1.03 15.60 12.14
CA PHE A 89 -1.31 16.58 11.09
C PHE A 89 -0.18 17.64 11.12
N PRO A 90 0.18 18.25 9.97
CA PRO A 90 -0.33 18.03 8.61
C PRO A 90 0.14 16.69 7.99
N GLY A 91 -0.35 16.36 6.80
CA GLY A 91 0.04 15.14 6.07
C GLY A 91 1.45 15.18 5.47
N CYS A 92 1.96 14.01 5.05
CA CYS A 92 3.29 13.86 4.48
C CYS A 92 3.41 14.48 3.09
N GLY A 93 2.30 14.61 2.34
CA GLY A 93 2.31 15.22 1.01
C GLY A 93 2.87 16.65 1.00
N VAL A 94 2.48 17.48 1.97
CA VAL A 94 2.98 18.86 2.09
C VAL A 94 4.40 18.94 2.63
N LEU A 95 4.83 17.96 3.45
CA LEU A 95 6.22 17.86 3.88
C LEU A 95 7.13 17.51 2.71
N LEU A 96 6.73 16.53 1.89
CA LEU A 96 7.44 16.16 0.67
C LEU A 96 7.57 17.36 -0.29
N GLN A 97 6.47 18.08 -0.52
CA GLN A 97 6.47 19.28 -1.35
C GLN A 97 7.50 20.31 -0.87
N ARG A 98 7.50 20.61 0.44
CA ARG A 98 8.43 21.57 1.07
C ARG A 98 9.88 21.12 0.92
N GLU A 99 10.19 19.90 1.32
CA GLU A 99 11.56 19.38 1.33
C GLU A 99 12.14 19.22 -0.08
N MET A 100 11.30 18.91 -1.07
CA MET A 100 11.73 18.87 -2.47
C MET A 100 11.86 20.27 -3.09
N GLY A 101 11.42 21.33 -2.40
CA GLY A 101 11.40 22.69 -2.93
C GLY A 101 10.51 22.81 -4.16
N MET A 102 9.38 22.10 -4.18
CA MET A 102 8.41 22.16 -5.27
C MET A 102 7.65 23.49 -5.24
N ARG A 103 7.15 23.92 -6.40
CA ARG A 103 6.22 25.04 -6.49
C ARG A 103 4.91 24.76 -5.75
N GLU A 104 4.05 25.76 -5.65
CA GLU A 104 2.69 25.59 -5.15
C GLU A 104 1.89 24.62 -6.03
N VAL A 105 1.48 23.50 -5.44
CA VAL A 105 0.66 22.44 -6.03
C VAL A 105 -0.31 21.91 -4.98
N GLY A 106 -1.41 21.29 -5.43
CA GLY A 106 -2.26 20.54 -4.52
C GLY A 106 -1.55 19.30 -3.98
N ALA A 107 -1.76 18.99 -2.70
CA ALA A 107 -1.29 17.79 -2.05
C ALA A 107 -2.43 17.13 -1.26
N LEU A 108 -2.60 15.82 -1.46
CA LEU A 108 -3.63 15.01 -0.82
C LEU A 108 -2.96 13.83 -0.11
N ASP A 109 -3.36 13.56 1.14
CA ASP A 109 -2.95 12.37 1.87
C ASP A 109 -4.10 11.36 1.93
N ILE A 110 -3.79 10.09 1.65
CA ILE A 110 -4.74 8.97 1.68
C ILE A 110 -4.35 8.00 2.80
N ARG A 111 -5.30 7.72 3.69
CA ARG A 111 -5.15 6.75 4.78
C ARG A 111 -6.08 5.55 4.55
N ASN A 112 -5.64 4.60 3.73
CA ASN A 112 -6.40 3.39 3.32
C ASN A 112 -5.59 2.09 3.47
N GLN A 113 -4.76 2.03 4.51
CA GLN A 113 -3.91 0.87 4.83
C GLN A 113 -3.12 0.33 3.64
N CYS A 114 -2.92 -0.99 3.59
CA CYS A 114 -2.20 -1.70 2.52
C CYS A 114 -2.79 -1.46 1.11
N SER A 115 -4.03 -0.98 1.01
CA SER A 115 -4.69 -0.66 -0.26
C SER A 115 -4.48 0.80 -0.71
N GLY A 116 -3.89 1.65 0.13
CA GLY A 116 -3.82 3.09 -0.08
C GLY A 116 -3.18 3.51 -1.40
N PHE A 117 -2.16 2.79 -1.85
CA PHE A 117 -1.52 3.08 -3.13
C PHE A 117 -2.46 2.87 -4.34
N VAL A 118 -3.33 1.86 -4.28
CA VAL A 118 -4.29 1.59 -5.37
C VAL A 118 -5.43 2.59 -5.36
N TYR A 119 -5.89 2.99 -4.17
CA TYR A 119 -6.81 4.11 -4.03
C TYR A 119 -6.20 5.40 -4.60
N ALA A 120 -4.93 5.68 -4.30
CA ALA A 120 -4.21 6.82 -4.86
C ALA A 120 -4.13 6.79 -6.39
N LEU A 121 -3.82 5.63 -6.98
CA LEU A 121 -3.83 5.43 -8.44
C LEU A 121 -5.21 5.72 -9.04
N SER A 122 -6.29 5.26 -8.40
CA SER A 122 -7.66 5.50 -8.88
C SER A 122 -8.01 6.98 -8.88
N VAL A 123 -7.70 7.69 -7.78
CA VAL A 123 -7.96 9.13 -7.65
C VAL A 123 -7.16 9.91 -8.70
N ALA A 124 -5.88 9.62 -8.85
CA ALA A 124 -5.02 10.28 -9.83
C ALA A 124 -5.46 9.99 -11.29
N ASP A 125 -5.89 8.75 -11.57
CA ASP A 125 -6.41 8.39 -12.89
C ASP A 125 -7.64 9.20 -13.28
N GLN A 126 -8.55 9.45 -12.32
CA GLN A 126 -9.70 10.32 -12.57
C GLN A 126 -9.26 11.76 -12.89
N PHE A 127 -8.34 12.34 -12.11
CA PHE A 127 -7.85 13.69 -12.36
C PHE A 127 -7.17 13.87 -13.72
N ILE A 128 -6.40 12.88 -14.18
CA ILE A 128 -5.76 12.91 -15.50
C ILE A 128 -6.79 12.73 -16.61
N LYS A 129 -7.74 11.79 -16.47
CA LYS A 129 -8.79 11.55 -17.47
C LYS A 129 -9.72 12.74 -17.65
N THR A 130 -9.97 13.52 -16.61
CA THR A 130 -10.75 14.76 -16.68
C THR A 130 -9.92 15.96 -17.14
N GLY A 131 -8.61 15.81 -17.33
CA GLY A 131 -7.70 16.89 -17.72
C GLY A 131 -7.41 17.92 -16.63
N MET A 132 -7.70 17.60 -15.36
CA MET A 132 -7.47 18.50 -14.22
C MET A 132 -5.98 18.68 -13.95
N TYR A 133 -5.22 17.58 -14.03
CA TYR A 133 -3.77 17.53 -13.79
C TYR A 133 -3.09 16.69 -14.87
N LYS A 134 -1.79 16.89 -15.07
CA LYS A 134 -0.97 16.23 -16.10
C LYS A 134 0.14 15.37 -15.51
N ASN A 135 0.79 15.78 -14.43
CA ASN A 135 1.92 15.07 -13.84
C ASN A 135 1.65 14.88 -12.35
N ILE A 136 0.99 13.77 -12.01
CA ILE A 136 0.63 13.48 -10.62
C ILE A 136 1.70 12.58 -10.02
N LEU A 137 2.35 13.05 -8.95
CA LEU A 137 3.25 12.24 -8.13
C LEU A 137 2.43 11.48 -7.08
N ILE A 138 2.52 10.15 -7.10
CA ILE A 138 1.93 9.28 -6.09
C ILE A 138 3.06 8.65 -5.29
N VAL A 139 2.98 8.71 -3.97
CA VAL A 139 3.97 8.14 -3.05
C VAL A 139 3.25 7.23 -2.05
N GLY A 140 3.74 6.02 -1.88
CA GLY A 140 3.41 5.14 -0.77
C GLY A 140 4.64 4.95 0.09
N SER A 141 4.60 5.28 1.38
CA SER A 141 5.72 5.07 2.28
C SER A 141 5.26 4.70 3.67
N GLU A 142 5.98 3.77 4.30
CA GLU A 142 5.71 3.30 5.65
C GLU A 142 6.99 3.14 6.47
N LYS A 143 6.99 3.68 7.69
CA LYS A 143 7.96 3.45 8.76
C LYS A 143 7.27 2.77 9.95
N HIS A 144 6.90 1.51 9.80
CA HIS A 144 6.24 0.76 10.87
C HIS A 144 7.18 0.46 12.03
N SER A 145 8.48 0.24 11.77
CA SER A 145 9.46 -0.14 12.80
C SER A 145 9.52 0.83 13.98
N PHE A 146 9.19 2.11 13.77
CA PHE A 146 9.18 3.14 14.80
C PHE A 146 8.11 2.92 15.87
N ALA A 147 6.96 2.36 15.48
CA ALA A 147 5.77 2.22 16.33
C ALA A 147 5.51 0.77 16.78
N MET A 148 6.32 -0.20 16.34
CA MET A 148 6.15 -1.59 16.74
C MET A 148 6.76 -1.91 18.09
N ASP A 149 6.06 -2.76 18.83
CA ASP A 149 6.53 -3.35 20.06
C ASP A 149 7.32 -4.64 19.76
N PHE A 150 8.63 -4.65 20.06
CA PHE A 150 9.49 -5.81 19.83
C PHE A 150 9.55 -6.77 21.03
N GLU A 151 8.66 -6.65 22.00
CA GLU A 151 8.51 -7.66 23.05
C GLU A 151 7.77 -8.91 22.57
N SER A 152 8.00 -10.04 23.26
CA SER A 152 7.41 -11.34 22.92
C SER A 152 5.88 -11.34 22.84
N ARG A 153 5.19 -10.46 23.58
CA ARG A 153 3.72 -10.32 23.54
C ARG A 153 3.20 -9.90 22.16
N SER A 154 4.01 -9.15 21.40
CA SER A 154 3.64 -8.58 20.10
C SER A 154 4.27 -9.33 18.92
N ARG A 155 4.98 -10.44 19.17
CA ARG A 155 5.76 -11.17 18.16
C ARG A 155 4.94 -11.63 16.94
N ASN A 156 3.63 -11.88 17.08
CA ASN A 156 2.79 -12.30 15.96
C ASN A 156 2.60 -11.20 14.90
N VAL A 157 2.79 -9.94 15.29
CA VAL A 157 2.63 -8.75 14.45
C VAL A 157 4.00 -8.16 14.11
N SER A 158 4.92 -8.08 15.07
CA SER A 158 6.21 -7.40 14.84
C SER A 158 7.13 -8.11 13.85
N VAL A 159 6.92 -9.42 13.62
CA VAL A 159 7.69 -10.23 12.67
C VAL A 159 7.20 -10.15 11.23
N ILE A 160 6.13 -9.39 10.91
CA ILE A 160 5.60 -9.29 9.54
C ILE A 160 5.98 -8.00 8.84
N PHE A 161 6.23 -6.91 9.57
CA PHE A 161 6.48 -5.62 8.96
C PHE A 161 7.95 -5.35 8.64
N GLY A 162 8.11 -4.39 7.74
CA GLY A 162 9.34 -3.74 7.34
C GLY A 162 9.01 -2.34 6.83
N ASP A 163 10.03 -1.53 6.65
CA ASP A 163 9.90 -0.14 6.22
C ASP A 163 10.31 0.02 4.75
N GLY A 164 9.75 1.03 4.09
CA GLY A 164 10.14 1.39 2.73
C GLY A 164 9.23 2.42 2.08
N ALA A 165 9.56 2.75 0.83
CA ALA A 165 8.75 3.62 0.00
C ALA A 165 8.73 3.16 -1.46
N GLY A 166 7.61 3.42 -2.13
CA GLY A 166 7.43 3.34 -3.56
C GLY A 166 6.78 4.62 -4.08
N ALA A 167 7.16 5.07 -5.27
CA ALA A 167 6.56 6.24 -5.89
C ALA A 167 6.33 6.00 -7.38
N VAL A 168 5.30 6.62 -7.93
CA VAL A 168 5.05 6.66 -9.36
C VAL A 168 4.67 8.05 -9.81
N VAL A 169 5.00 8.38 -11.05
CA VAL A 169 4.46 9.56 -11.73
C VAL A 169 3.45 9.07 -12.76
N LEU A 170 2.21 9.56 -12.66
CA LEU A 170 1.20 9.36 -13.69
C LEU A 170 1.19 10.52 -14.68
N GLN A 171 1.12 10.17 -15.97
CA GLN A 171 1.02 11.11 -17.09
C GLN A 171 -0.14 10.77 -18.02
N PRO A 172 -0.71 11.75 -18.74
CA PRO A 172 -1.69 11.48 -19.78
C PRO A 172 -1.06 10.81 -20.99
N THR A 173 -1.82 9.90 -21.60
CA THR A 173 -1.55 9.36 -22.93
C THR A 173 -2.81 9.41 -23.79
N THR A 174 -2.62 9.54 -25.09
CA THR A 174 -3.65 9.35 -26.12
C THR A 174 -3.37 8.12 -26.98
N VAL A 175 -2.31 7.36 -26.68
CA VAL A 175 -1.94 6.16 -27.43
C VAL A 175 -2.96 5.06 -27.14
N GLU A 176 -3.57 4.54 -28.19
CA GLU A 176 -4.56 3.48 -28.09
C GLU A 176 -3.93 2.20 -27.51
N GLY A 177 -4.67 1.50 -26.65
CA GLY A 177 -4.19 0.28 -25.99
C GLY A 177 -3.24 0.50 -24.81
N GLN A 178 -2.87 1.74 -24.47
CA GLN A 178 -2.04 2.04 -23.30
C GLN A 178 -2.85 2.60 -22.12
N GLY A 179 -2.23 2.52 -20.95
CA GLY A 179 -2.70 3.13 -19.70
C GLY A 179 -3.54 2.21 -18.81
N ILE A 180 -4.08 2.77 -17.73
CA ILE A 180 -4.94 2.08 -16.78
C ILE A 180 -6.26 1.68 -17.46
N LEU A 181 -6.49 0.38 -17.59
CA LEU A 181 -7.66 -0.18 -18.31
C LEU A 181 -8.95 -0.10 -17.48
N SER A 182 -8.89 -0.55 -16.22
CA SER A 182 -10.01 -0.53 -15.28
C SER A 182 -9.49 -0.44 -13.86
N THR A 183 -10.35 -0.03 -12.94
CA THR A 183 -10.06 0.03 -11.51
C THR A 183 -11.32 -0.34 -10.76
N HIS A 184 -11.18 -1.21 -9.77
CA HIS A 184 -12.28 -1.72 -8.96
C HIS A 184 -11.88 -1.53 -7.49
N LEU A 185 -12.56 -0.60 -6.83
CA LEU A 185 -12.36 -0.29 -5.41
C LEU A 185 -13.59 -0.73 -4.63
N HIS A 186 -13.36 -1.18 -3.40
CA HIS A 186 -14.39 -1.83 -2.59
C HIS A 186 -14.24 -1.43 -1.12
N SER A 187 -15.35 -1.38 -0.35
CA SER A 187 -15.28 -1.27 1.11
C SER A 187 -16.25 -2.13 1.96
N ASP A 188 -15.82 -2.64 3.14
CA ASP A 188 -16.51 -3.55 4.11
C ASP A 188 -16.13 -3.25 5.58
N GLY A 189 -16.64 -2.16 6.12
CA GLY A 189 -16.34 -1.75 7.51
C GLY A 189 -16.95 -2.62 8.62
N ALA A 190 -17.54 -3.80 8.35
CA ALA A 190 -18.29 -4.58 9.34
C ALA A 190 -17.44 -5.10 10.50
N ASP A 191 -16.15 -5.37 10.26
CA ASP A 191 -15.21 -5.91 11.24
C ASP A 191 -13.95 -5.03 11.35
N ALA A 192 -14.11 -3.70 11.28
CA ALA A 192 -12.98 -2.77 11.25
C ALA A 192 -12.02 -2.95 12.43
N GLU A 193 -12.53 -3.40 13.58
CA GLU A 193 -11.77 -3.58 14.82
C GLU A 193 -10.86 -4.83 14.82
N ILE A 194 -10.97 -5.74 13.85
CA ILE A 194 -10.07 -6.92 13.78
C ILE A 194 -8.64 -6.53 13.38
N LEU A 195 -8.46 -5.35 12.78
CA LEU A 195 -7.17 -4.76 12.46
C LEU A 195 -7.27 -3.25 12.63
N ALA A 196 -6.91 -2.78 13.82
CA ALA A 196 -7.08 -1.38 14.19
C ALA A 196 -5.99 -0.91 15.16
N MET A 197 -5.65 0.36 15.03
CA MET A 197 -4.96 1.12 16.07
C MET A 197 -5.97 2.11 16.64
N HIS A 198 -6.50 1.79 17.82
CA HIS A 198 -7.60 2.55 18.43
C HIS A 198 -7.11 3.92 18.92
N TYR A 199 -5.95 3.94 19.56
CA TYR A 199 -5.34 5.15 20.10
C TYR A 199 -4.15 5.58 19.24
N PRO A 200 -3.96 6.88 19.01
CA PRO A 200 -4.67 7.98 19.65
C PRO A 200 -5.77 8.47 18.68
N GLY A 201 -6.89 7.74 18.56
CA GLY A 201 -8.05 8.13 17.78
C GLY A 201 -9.10 8.84 18.64
N SER A 202 -9.90 9.72 18.05
CA SER A 202 -10.99 10.43 18.74
C SER A 202 -12.29 9.62 18.84
N HIS A 203 -12.20 8.29 18.81
CA HIS A 203 -13.37 7.40 18.75
C HIS A 203 -14.15 7.29 20.07
N ALA A 204 -13.64 7.86 21.17
CA ALA A 204 -14.30 7.91 22.48
C ALA A 204 -14.80 6.54 23.00
N ASN A 205 -14.04 5.46 22.73
CA ASN A 205 -14.43 4.08 23.04
C ASN A 205 -15.78 3.63 22.47
N LYS A 206 -16.32 4.33 21.46
CA LYS A 206 -17.60 4.00 20.84
C LYS A 206 -17.59 2.62 20.17
N TRP A 207 -16.46 2.27 19.55
CA TRP A 207 -16.29 1.05 18.76
C TRP A 207 -15.68 -0.11 19.55
N LEU A 208 -15.29 0.12 20.80
CA LEU A 208 -14.65 -0.89 21.65
C LEU A 208 -15.66 -1.50 22.63
N LYS A 209 -15.68 -2.84 22.72
CA LYS A 209 -16.44 -3.56 23.74
C LYS A 209 -15.79 -3.40 25.11
N ASP A 210 -14.49 -3.63 25.18
CA ASP A 210 -13.68 -3.42 26.38
C ASP A 210 -13.04 -2.03 26.30
N LYS A 211 -13.50 -1.13 27.17
CA LYS A 211 -13.09 0.27 27.15
C LYS A 211 -11.83 0.45 27.98
N PRO A 212 -10.73 0.94 27.40
CA PRO A 212 -9.65 1.44 28.23
C PRO A 212 -10.18 2.61 29.05
N PRO A 213 -9.80 2.70 30.33
CA PRO A 213 -10.19 3.79 31.19
C PRO A 213 -9.74 5.13 30.59
N PHE A 214 -10.66 6.10 30.59
CA PHE A 214 -10.35 7.50 30.37
C PHE A 214 -10.48 8.25 31.69
N PRO A 215 -9.65 9.27 31.94
CA PRO A 215 -9.84 10.14 33.10
C PRO A 215 -11.23 10.77 33.07
N ASP A 216 -11.94 10.72 34.20
CA ASP A 216 -13.19 11.47 34.37
C ASP A 216 -12.87 12.96 34.45
N GLN A 217 -13.22 13.70 33.40
CA GLN A 217 -12.94 15.14 33.29
C GLN A 217 -13.99 15.83 32.42
N GLU A 218 -14.33 17.07 32.77
CA GLU A 218 -15.39 17.85 32.13
C GLU A 218 -15.06 18.25 30.69
N LEU A 219 -13.81 18.61 30.41
CA LEU A 219 -13.34 18.98 29.07
C LEU A 219 -11.82 18.82 28.94
N GLY A 220 -11.35 18.43 27.75
CA GLY A 220 -9.93 18.40 27.43
C GLY A 220 -9.21 17.22 28.07
N GLY A 221 -7.94 17.44 28.44
CA GLY A 221 -7.04 16.43 29.00
C GLY A 221 -5.98 15.93 28.01
N LEU A 222 -5.02 15.15 28.51
CA LEU A 222 -4.00 14.53 27.68
C LEU A 222 -4.63 13.46 26.78
N PHE A 223 -4.31 13.54 25.49
CA PHE A 223 -4.79 12.58 24.50
C PHE A 223 -4.21 11.18 24.67
N MET A 224 -3.00 11.10 25.25
CA MET A 224 -2.35 9.86 25.67
C MET A 224 -2.05 9.97 27.16
N THR A 225 -2.58 9.04 27.94
CA THR A 225 -2.38 8.95 29.39
C THR A 225 -1.42 7.80 29.73
N GLY A 226 -0.83 7.83 30.92
CA GLY A 226 -0.03 6.71 31.43
C GLY A 226 -0.84 5.41 31.47
N GLU A 227 -2.11 5.49 31.85
CA GLU A 227 -3.00 4.34 31.93
C GLU A 227 -3.22 3.65 30.56
N LEU A 228 -3.34 4.42 29.48
CA LEU A 228 -3.44 3.87 28.12
C LEU A 228 -2.15 3.17 27.67
N LEU A 229 -1.00 3.64 28.15
CA LEU A 229 0.30 3.01 27.89
C LEU A 229 0.41 1.70 28.69
N ASP A 230 0.11 1.74 29.99
CA ASP A 230 0.19 0.60 30.90
C ASP A 230 -0.80 -0.51 30.50
N SER A 231 -1.94 -0.15 29.91
CA SER A 231 -2.94 -1.10 29.42
C SER A 231 -2.65 -1.64 28.01
N ASN A 232 -1.55 -1.23 27.37
CA ASN A 232 -1.22 -1.55 25.98
C ASN A 232 -2.26 -1.09 24.93
N ALA A 233 -3.17 -0.17 25.28
CA ALA A 233 -4.25 0.26 24.38
C ALA A 233 -3.74 1.06 23.18
N VAL A 234 -2.51 1.59 23.26
CA VAL A 234 -1.83 2.32 22.19
C VAL A 234 -1.14 1.42 21.17
N LEU A 235 -1.08 0.11 21.39
CA LEU A 235 -0.48 -0.82 20.44
C LEU A 235 -1.46 -1.15 19.31
N PRO A 236 -0.96 -1.42 18.09
CA PRO A 236 -1.80 -1.93 17.02
C PRO A 236 -2.37 -3.31 17.40
N TYR A 237 -3.66 -3.49 17.19
CA TYR A 237 -4.34 -4.77 17.37
C TYR A 237 -4.58 -5.43 16.01
N MET A 238 -4.33 -6.74 15.95
CA MET A 238 -4.58 -7.57 14.78
C MET A 238 -5.02 -8.98 15.19
N ASP A 239 -6.25 -9.36 14.85
CA ASP A 239 -6.67 -10.76 14.82
C ASP A 239 -6.22 -11.41 13.51
N GLY A 240 -4.99 -11.93 13.52
CA GLY A 240 -4.34 -12.52 12.34
C GLY A 240 -5.19 -13.54 11.59
N PRO A 241 -5.75 -14.57 12.25
CA PRO A 241 -6.67 -15.52 11.63
C PRO A 241 -7.88 -14.89 10.94
N SER A 242 -8.56 -13.93 11.59
CA SER A 242 -9.73 -13.26 11.01
C SER A 242 -9.36 -12.36 9.83
N VAL A 243 -8.26 -11.61 9.93
CA VAL A 243 -7.73 -10.79 8.83
C VAL A 243 -7.35 -11.67 7.64
N PHE A 244 -6.66 -12.79 7.89
CA PHE A 244 -6.28 -13.72 6.83
C PHE A 244 -7.51 -14.35 6.16
N LYS A 245 -8.48 -14.78 6.96
CA LYS A 245 -9.76 -15.31 6.46
C LYS A 245 -10.46 -14.28 5.57
N LYS A 246 -10.56 -13.02 6.01
CA LYS A 246 -11.11 -11.94 5.19
C LYS A 246 -10.31 -11.66 3.92
N ALA A 247 -8.99 -11.75 3.95
CA ALA A 247 -8.17 -11.56 2.76
C ALA A 247 -8.33 -12.70 1.73
N VAL A 248 -8.70 -13.91 2.19
CA VAL A 248 -8.82 -15.15 1.40
C VAL A 248 -10.25 -15.37 0.88
N GLU A 249 -11.25 -15.24 1.76
CA GLU A 249 -12.67 -15.28 1.40
C GLU A 249 -13.11 -13.99 0.73
N GLY A 250 -12.37 -12.92 1.01
CA GLY A 250 -12.35 -11.69 0.27
C GLY A 250 -12.23 -12.01 -1.21
N PRO A 251 -13.24 -11.69 -2.02
CA PRO A 251 -13.20 -11.91 -3.45
C PRO A 251 -11.85 -11.46 -4.06
N VAL A 252 -11.20 -12.44 -4.66
CA VAL A 252 -9.79 -12.40 -4.98
C VAL A 252 -9.60 -11.66 -6.31
N VAL A 253 -8.50 -10.90 -6.37
CA VAL A 253 -7.88 -10.29 -7.56
C VAL A 253 -8.31 -8.84 -7.88
N MET A 254 -7.49 -7.92 -7.39
CA MET A 254 -7.20 -6.66 -8.08
C MET A 254 -6.54 -6.98 -9.43
N TYR A 255 -7.29 -6.86 -10.53
CA TYR A 255 -6.70 -6.78 -11.85
C TYR A 255 -6.27 -5.33 -12.10
N ILE A 256 -5.02 -4.99 -11.80
CA ILE A 256 -4.40 -3.88 -12.49
C ILE A 256 -3.85 -4.46 -13.79
N SER A 257 -4.67 -4.49 -14.83
CA SER A 257 -4.16 -4.69 -16.19
C SER A 257 -3.43 -3.40 -16.58
N LEU A 258 -2.14 -3.36 -16.31
CA LEU A 258 -1.26 -2.28 -16.72
C LEU A 258 -0.53 -2.73 -17.99
N VAL A 259 -0.81 -2.10 -19.13
CA VAL A 259 0.03 -2.25 -20.32
C VAL A 259 1.04 -1.11 -20.29
N VAL A 260 2.25 -1.40 -19.83
CA VAL A 260 3.37 -0.45 -19.84
C VAL A 260 4.27 -0.79 -21.02
N VAL A 261 4.32 0.10 -22.01
CA VAL A 261 5.28 0.03 -23.12
C VAL A 261 6.23 1.22 -22.96
N SER A 262 7.41 0.96 -22.37
CA SER A 262 8.52 1.91 -22.35
C SER A 262 9.34 1.76 -23.62
N VAL A 263 9.52 2.86 -24.35
CA VAL A 263 10.33 2.92 -25.57
C VAL A 263 11.78 3.22 -25.18
N GLN A 264 12.54 2.17 -24.89
CA GLN A 264 13.98 1.99 -25.11
C GLN A 264 14.40 0.78 -24.26
N SER A 265 14.87 -0.28 -24.92
CA SER A 265 15.13 -1.62 -24.36
C SER A 265 13.86 -2.44 -24.09
N LEU A 266 13.56 -3.32 -25.04
CA LEU A 266 12.34 -4.13 -25.15
C LEU A 266 12.10 -5.06 -23.93
N PHE A 267 11.32 -4.60 -22.97
CA PHE A 267 10.47 -5.45 -22.12
C PHE A 267 9.04 -4.90 -22.15
N VAL A 268 8.15 -5.62 -22.82
CA VAL A 268 6.70 -5.37 -22.77
C VAL A 268 6.21 -5.90 -21.42
N LEU A 269 5.79 -5.03 -20.51
CA LEU A 269 4.96 -5.44 -19.38
C LEU A 269 3.50 -5.44 -19.86
N SER A 270 3.16 -6.43 -20.68
CA SER A 270 1.88 -7.12 -20.52
C SER A 270 2.09 -7.93 -19.26
N THR A 271 1.46 -7.58 -18.14
CA THR A 271 1.56 -8.46 -16.99
C THR A 271 0.72 -9.71 -17.29
N ASP A 272 1.37 -10.73 -17.86
CA ASP A 272 0.90 -12.12 -17.86
C ASP A 272 0.85 -12.71 -16.43
N ARG A 273 1.06 -11.87 -15.40
CA ARG A 273 1.07 -12.22 -13.98
C ARG A 273 0.37 -11.15 -13.14
N PRO A 274 -0.55 -11.52 -12.25
CA PRO A 274 -1.18 -10.60 -11.32
C PRO A 274 -0.12 -9.94 -10.40
N ILE A 275 -0.17 -8.61 -10.27
CA ILE A 275 0.57 -7.88 -9.23
C ILE A 275 -0.36 -7.75 -8.03
N VAL A 276 0.04 -8.35 -6.91
CA VAL A 276 -0.74 -8.37 -5.68
C VAL A 276 0.00 -7.57 -4.61
N VAL A 277 -0.74 -6.80 -3.81
CA VAL A 277 -0.25 -6.30 -2.52
C VAL A 277 0.27 -7.49 -1.73
N ARG A 278 1.59 -7.59 -1.57
CA ARG A 278 2.22 -8.78 -0.98
C ARG A 278 1.87 -8.86 0.50
N GLY A 279 0.95 -9.76 0.84
CA GLY A 279 0.82 -10.32 2.17
C GLY A 279 1.93 -11.33 2.46
N ASN A 280 1.80 -12.07 3.55
CA ASN A 280 2.75 -13.11 3.91
C ASN A 280 2.71 -14.32 2.92
N LYS A 281 3.67 -15.24 3.00
CA LYS A 281 3.76 -16.41 2.11
C LYS A 281 2.47 -17.23 2.02
N ASN A 282 1.73 -17.37 3.11
CA ASN A 282 0.45 -18.08 3.11
C ASN A 282 -0.59 -17.38 2.23
N ALA A 283 -0.61 -16.05 2.22
CA ALA A 283 -1.46 -15.26 1.33
C ALA A 283 -1.01 -15.41 -0.14
N ILE A 284 0.30 -15.37 -0.40
CA ILE A 284 0.87 -15.52 -1.74
C ILE A 284 0.61 -16.93 -2.31
N SER A 285 0.86 -17.98 -1.53
CA SER A 285 0.67 -19.37 -1.97
C SER A 285 -0.80 -19.72 -2.23
N PHE A 286 -1.72 -19.13 -1.47
CA PHE A 286 -3.15 -19.28 -1.68
C PHE A 286 -3.61 -18.58 -2.96
N ILE A 287 -3.10 -17.37 -3.19
CA ILE A 287 -3.35 -16.64 -4.43
C ILE A 287 -2.81 -17.43 -5.63
N ASP A 288 -1.60 -17.97 -5.54
CA ASP A 288 -1.03 -18.83 -6.58
C ASP A 288 -1.86 -20.11 -6.81
N SER A 289 -2.46 -20.70 -5.77
CA SER A 289 -3.34 -21.88 -5.91
C SER A 289 -4.70 -21.57 -6.54
N ILE A 290 -5.23 -20.36 -6.35
CA ILE A 290 -6.38 -19.85 -7.11
C ILE A 290 -6.01 -19.72 -8.60
N PHE A 291 -4.84 -19.15 -8.91
CA PHE A 291 -4.41 -18.93 -10.29
C PHE A 291 -4.00 -20.22 -11.03
N GLN A 292 -3.61 -21.29 -10.32
CA GLN A 292 -3.42 -22.61 -10.94
C GLN A 292 -4.72 -23.22 -11.49
N ASN A 293 -5.89 -22.80 -11.00
CA ASN A 293 -7.19 -23.26 -11.47
C ASN A 293 -7.79 -22.37 -12.58
N VAL A 294 -7.17 -21.23 -12.89
CA VAL A 294 -7.53 -20.39 -14.04
C VAL A 294 -6.70 -20.84 -15.24
N LYS A 295 -7.29 -21.60 -16.16
CA LYS A 295 -6.67 -21.92 -17.46
C LYS A 295 -6.53 -20.65 -18.29
N PHE A 296 -5.40 -19.96 -18.17
CA PHE A 296 -4.97 -19.01 -19.20
C PHE A 296 -4.60 -19.82 -20.45
N VAL A 297 -5.38 -19.68 -21.52
CA VAL A 297 -5.06 -20.27 -22.82
C VAL A 297 -3.85 -19.53 -23.39
N ILE A 298 -2.65 -20.05 -23.13
CA ILE A 298 -1.41 -19.55 -23.70
C ILE A 298 -1.35 -20.04 -25.16
N GLY A 299 -1.84 -19.20 -26.08
CA GLY A 299 -1.75 -19.45 -27.51
C GLY A 299 -0.38 -19.09 -28.08
N SER A 300 0.54 -20.04 -28.11
CA SER A 300 1.74 -19.93 -28.95
C SER A 300 1.34 -20.04 -30.42
N LYS A 301 1.14 -18.89 -31.08
CA LYS A 301 1.29 -18.61 -32.53
C LYS A 301 0.31 -17.52 -32.95
N CYS A 302 0.80 -16.30 -33.05
CA CYS A 302 0.27 -15.36 -34.03
C CYS A 302 0.79 -15.79 -35.41
N LYS A 303 0.04 -16.64 -36.11
CA LYS A 303 0.10 -16.77 -37.57
C LYS A 303 -1.29 -17.17 -38.06
N SER A 304 -1.88 -16.22 -38.79
CA SER A 304 -3.04 -16.32 -39.68
C SER A 304 -4.42 -16.66 -39.09
N GLN A 305 -5.35 -15.78 -39.47
CA GLN A 305 -6.79 -15.95 -39.64
C GLN A 305 -7.69 -15.78 -38.40
N TYR A 306 -8.46 -14.69 -38.47
CA TYR A 306 -9.75 -14.51 -37.83
C TYR A 306 -10.65 -15.72 -38.10
N GLU A 307 -11.24 -16.28 -37.05
CA GLU A 307 -12.60 -16.83 -37.12
C GLU A 307 -13.26 -16.79 -35.75
N ARG A 308 -14.53 -16.37 -35.77
CA ARG A 308 -15.39 -16.09 -34.61
C ARG A 308 -15.58 -17.34 -33.74
N ILE A 309 -15.51 -17.19 -32.42
CA ILE A 309 -16.10 -18.13 -31.45
C ILE A 309 -16.94 -17.32 -30.45
N PRO A 310 -18.15 -17.79 -30.07
CA PRO A 310 -19.20 -16.93 -29.55
C PRO A 310 -18.96 -16.51 -28.09
N LEU A 311 -19.06 -15.20 -27.83
CA LEU A 311 -19.16 -14.62 -26.50
C LEU A 311 -20.41 -15.12 -25.79
N GLY A 312 -20.21 -15.80 -24.67
CA GLY A 312 -21.27 -16.33 -23.82
C GLY A 312 -20.93 -16.32 -22.34
N LEU A 313 -20.21 -15.32 -21.84
CA LEU A 313 -20.12 -15.01 -20.41
C LEU A 313 -20.13 -13.49 -20.27
N ARG A 314 -21.26 -12.95 -19.81
CA ARG A 314 -21.38 -11.54 -19.47
C ARG A 314 -20.58 -11.27 -18.19
N LEU A 315 -19.77 -10.22 -18.20
CA LEU A 315 -18.97 -9.71 -17.07
C LEU A 315 -19.82 -8.91 -16.06
N ASP A 316 -21.14 -9.02 -16.11
CA ASP A 316 -22.10 -8.23 -15.31
C ASP A 316 -22.47 -8.88 -13.96
N GLN A 317 -21.77 -9.94 -13.54
CA GLN A 317 -22.06 -10.66 -12.30
C GLN A 317 -20.81 -11.00 -11.50
N LEU A 318 -20.06 -10.01 -11.01
CA LEU A 318 -19.17 -10.22 -9.85
C LEU A 318 -19.08 -8.92 -9.03
N TYR A 319 -19.67 -8.97 -7.83
CA TYR A 319 -19.82 -7.88 -6.87
C TYR A 319 -18.77 -7.99 -5.77
N MET A 320 -18.36 -6.87 -5.14
CA MET A 320 -17.31 -6.90 -4.13
C MET A 320 -17.31 -5.76 -3.08
N HIS A 321 -16.76 -6.02 -1.88
CA HIS A 321 -16.67 -5.19 -0.66
C HIS A 321 -15.27 -5.36 0.04
N VAL A 322 -14.65 -4.32 0.65
CA VAL A 322 -13.30 -4.36 1.36
C VAL A 322 -13.08 -3.34 2.54
N GLY A 323 -13.27 -3.71 3.80
CA GLY A 323 -12.94 -2.84 4.95
C GLY A 323 -11.48 -2.96 5.32
#